data_AF-A0A1Y1WXI5-F1
#
_entry.id   AF-A0A1Y1WXI5-F1
#
_cell.length_a   1.000
_cell.length_b   1.000
_cell.length_c   1.000
_cell.angle_alpha   90.00
_cell.angle_beta   90.00
_cell.angle_gamma   90.00
#
_symmetry.space_group_name_H-M   'P 1'
#
loop_
_entity.id
_entity.type
_entity.pdbx_description
1 polymer ?
#
loop_
_entity_poly.entity_id
_entity_poly.type
_entity_poly.pdbx_seq_one_letter_code
_entity_poly.pdbx_strand_id
1 'polypeptide(L)'
;MIIDDNLESTSTQSNIKLPVNLTQEDIEKKVLDLVRLAISSSVTDIPLKREEIKKKVIKDNMRIFPIVFEEAQKILRDTYCMELVEYPARGSTILSINQSNILNSQQQLQQGDAQTIQASQTNSSQVSLKKVSSKKYSTNSYILRNLIPGNLRKGLIFNKEDYQLHGLLIIILCLIYANGNRVKEEIIYKYLEKFGLYKNIKHETFEDVEKHIIQFTQKGYLEKEKTPIPNSEEVTYSYKWGPRALVEFPEKNLLNFIKGFYEKEEQEQIVKELIRSRGIN
;
A
#
# COMPACT_ATOMS: atom_id res chain seq x y z
N MET A 1 55.62 -19.00 -13.55
CA MET A 1 55.29 -17.56 -13.48
C MET A 1 53.78 -17.49 -13.35
N ILE A 2 53.20 -17.47 -12.15
CA ILE A 2 53.16 -16.39 -11.12
C ILE A 2 52.21 -15.25 -11.56
N ILE A 3 51.01 -15.25 -10.93
CA ILE A 3 50.19 -14.14 -10.34
C ILE A 3 49.62 -13.10 -11.37
N ASP A 4 48.38 -12.55 -11.35
CA ASP A 4 47.41 -12.00 -10.36
C ASP A 4 45.98 -12.12 -10.96
N ASP A 5 44.85 -12.40 -10.28
CA ASP A 5 44.29 -12.04 -8.96
C ASP A 5 44.23 -10.53 -8.69
N ASN A 6 43.25 -9.83 -9.27
CA ASN A 6 42.68 -8.59 -8.72
C ASN A 6 41.40 -8.15 -9.47
N LEU A 7 40.22 -8.51 -8.93
CA LEU A 7 38.99 -7.74 -9.13
C LEU A 7 38.63 -7.12 -7.78
N GLU A 8 39.18 -5.94 -7.53
CA GLU A 8 38.86 -5.11 -6.37
C GLU A 8 37.41 -4.64 -6.43
N SER A 9 36.72 -4.88 -5.32
CA SER A 9 35.41 -4.35 -4.96
C SER A 9 35.53 -2.89 -4.54
N THR A 10 34.98 -1.97 -5.35
CA THR A 10 34.82 -0.58 -4.94
C THR A 10 33.68 -0.45 -3.94
N SER A 11 34.02 -0.60 -2.66
CA SER A 11 33.16 -0.33 -1.51
C SER A 11 33.14 1.18 -1.23
N THR A 12 32.02 1.84 -1.55
CA THR A 12 31.76 3.21 -1.10
C THR A 12 31.26 3.12 0.35
N GLN A 13 32.18 3.31 1.30
CA GLN A 13 31.89 3.32 2.72
C GLN A 13 31.05 4.54 3.11
N SER A 14 29.75 4.33 3.40
CA SER A 14 28.94 5.31 4.12
C SER A 14 29.22 5.19 5.62
N ASN A 15 29.88 6.22 6.15
CA ASN A 15 30.39 6.30 7.51
C ASN A 15 29.25 6.49 8.53
N ILE A 16 28.74 5.39 9.11
CA ILE A 16 27.96 5.41 10.35
C ILE A 16 28.54 4.35 11.28
N LYS A 17 29.08 4.78 12.43
CA LYS A 17 29.69 3.91 13.45
C LYS A 17 28.75 2.78 13.85
N LEU A 18 29.08 1.56 13.39
CA LEU A 18 28.51 0.30 13.83
C LEU A 18 28.81 0.09 15.33
N PRO A 19 27.84 -0.37 16.15
CA PRO A 19 28.13 -0.81 17.50
C PRO A 19 29.06 -2.04 17.48
N VAL A 20 30.03 -2.03 18.38
CA VAL A 20 31.32 -2.78 18.40
C VAL A 20 31.21 -4.32 18.49
N ASN A 21 30.07 -4.94 18.18
CA ASN A 21 29.90 -6.38 18.39
C ASN A 21 29.01 -7.10 17.36
N LEU A 22 28.88 -6.58 16.14
CA LEU A 22 28.21 -7.26 15.03
C LEU A 22 29.10 -7.22 13.79
N THR A 23 29.46 -8.40 13.26
CA THR A 23 30.23 -8.48 12.01
C THR A 23 29.33 -8.20 10.81
N GLN A 24 29.91 -7.75 9.69
CA GLN A 24 29.17 -7.51 8.44
C GLN A 24 28.43 -8.79 7.98
N GLU A 25 29.02 -9.95 8.21
CA GLU A 25 28.44 -11.26 7.91
C GLU A 25 27.16 -11.54 8.71
N ASP A 26 27.09 -11.07 9.96
CA ASP A 26 25.87 -11.18 10.79
C ASP A 26 24.74 -10.29 10.26
N ILE A 27 25.08 -9.17 9.61
CA ILE A 27 24.11 -8.27 8.98
C ILE A 27 23.53 -8.94 7.74
N GLU A 28 24.39 -9.53 6.90
CA GLU A 28 23.97 -10.23 5.68
C GLU A 28 23.07 -11.43 6.00
N LYS A 29 23.39 -12.22 7.03
CA LYS A 29 22.51 -13.30 7.50
C LYS A 29 21.14 -12.77 7.91
N LYS A 30 21.08 -11.64 8.62
CA LYS A 30 19.80 -11.00 9.01
C LYS A 30 19.03 -10.43 7.81
N VAL A 31 19.74 -9.91 6.81
CA VAL A 31 19.13 -9.46 5.55
C VAL A 31 18.46 -10.63 4.85
N LEU A 32 19.16 -11.76 4.70
CA LEU A 32 18.61 -12.97 4.08
C LEU A 32 17.44 -13.55 4.87
N ASP A 33 17.52 -13.57 6.21
CA ASP A 33 16.41 -13.99 7.06
C ASP A 33 15.17 -13.10 6.88
N LEU A 34 15.36 -11.77 6.75
CA LEU A 34 14.27 -10.84 6.48
C LEU A 34 13.65 -11.07 5.10
N VAL A 35 14.46 -11.25 4.06
CA VAL A 35 14.00 -11.53 2.70
C VAL A 35 13.20 -12.84 2.68
N ARG A 36 13.73 -13.90 3.30
CA ARG A 36 13.06 -15.20 3.39
C ARG A 36 11.73 -15.09 4.14
N LEU A 37 11.70 -14.35 5.25
CA LEU A 37 10.48 -14.10 6.01
C LEU A 37 9.45 -13.35 5.16
N ALA A 38 9.87 -12.30 4.43
CA ALA A 38 9.00 -11.51 3.57
C ALA A 38 8.39 -12.34 2.42
N ILE A 39 9.20 -13.17 1.75
CA ILE A 39 8.71 -14.07 0.70
C ILE A 39 7.73 -15.09 1.27
N SER A 40 8.03 -15.66 2.44
CA SER A 40 7.11 -16.61 3.07
C SER A 40 5.77 -15.98 3.45
N SER A 41 5.73 -14.70 3.83
CA SER A 41 4.48 -14.00 4.12
C SER A 41 3.67 -13.66 2.88
N SER A 42 4.28 -13.64 1.69
CA SER A 42 3.56 -13.39 0.43
C SER A 42 2.60 -14.52 0.07
N VAL A 43 2.91 -15.75 0.48
CA VAL A 43 2.03 -16.92 0.26
C VAL A 43 0.80 -16.86 1.16
N THR A 44 0.96 -16.35 2.37
CA THR A 44 -0.12 -16.32 3.37
C THR A 44 -0.92 -15.03 3.34
N ASP A 45 -0.49 -14.02 2.58
CA ASP A 45 -1.17 -12.73 2.44
C ASP A 45 -1.35 -11.97 3.79
N ILE A 46 -0.58 -12.36 4.81
CA ILE A 46 -0.67 -11.80 6.17
C ILE A 46 0.32 -10.65 6.33
N PRO A 47 -0.11 -9.47 6.81
CA PRO A 47 0.81 -8.38 7.14
C PRO A 47 1.83 -8.80 8.20
N LEU A 48 3.11 -8.60 7.88
CA LEU A 48 4.26 -8.89 8.71
C LEU A 48 4.42 -7.83 9.80
N LYS A 49 4.13 -8.18 11.05
CA LYS A 49 4.28 -7.27 12.20
C LYS A 49 5.75 -7.02 12.52
N ARG A 50 6.11 -5.79 12.88
CA ARG A 50 7.47 -5.42 13.35
C ARG A 50 7.92 -6.23 14.56
N GLU A 51 7.00 -6.65 15.42
CA GLU A 51 7.29 -7.54 16.54
C GLU A 51 7.76 -8.93 16.06
N GLU A 52 7.18 -9.45 14.98
CA GLU A 52 7.63 -10.70 14.38
C GLU A 52 8.99 -10.54 13.72
N ILE A 53 9.24 -9.42 13.03
CA ILE A 53 10.55 -9.10 12.48
C ILE A 53 11.58 -8.99 13.61
N LYS A 54 11.24 -8.30 14.69
CA LYS A 54 12.09 -8.19 15.87
C LYS A 54 12.39 -9.57 16.44
N LYS A 55 11.38 -10.40 16.67
CA LYS A 55 11.56 -11.73 17.29
C LYS A 55 12.32 -12.71 16.40
N LYS A 56 12.00 -12.75 15.11
CA LYS A 56 12.50 -13.76 14.16
C LYS A 56 13.84 -13.38 13.54
N VAL A 57 14.09 -12.09 13.26
CA VAL A 57 15.27 -11.64 12.50
C VAL A 57 16.27 -10.89 13.39
N ILE A 58 15.80 -9.92 14.18
CA ILE A 58 16.71 -8.91 14.78
C ILE A 58 17.12 -9.27 16.21
N LYS A 59 16.23 -9.97 16.92
CA LYS A 59 16.28 -10.36 18.33
C LYS A 59 16.39 -9.15 19.25
N ASP A 60 17.62 -8.67 19.49
CA ASP A 60 17.92 -7.68 20.53
C ASP A 60 18.34 -6.30 19.97
N ASN A 61 18.88 -6.24 18.74
CA ASN A 61 19.53 -5.03 18.21
C ASN A 61 18.69 -4.25 17.19
N MET A 62 17.58 -3.64 17.63
CA MET A 62 16.68 -2.86 16.75
C MET A 62 17.33 -1.66 16.04
N ARG A 63 18.49 -1.18 16.51
CA ARG A 63 19.24 -0.09 15.86
C ARG A 63 19.73 -0.47 14.47
N ILE A 64 19.92 -1.76 14.20
CA ILE A 64 20.38 -2.24 12.88
C ILE A 64 19.24 -2.43 11.88
N PHE A 65 17.98 -2.36 12.34
CA PHE A 65 16.82 -2.59 11.49
C PHE A 65 16.80 -1.71 10.23
N PRO A 66 17.06 -0.39 10.30
CA PRO A 66 17.01 0.45 9.10
C PRO A 66 18.03 0.01 8.03
N ILE A 67 19.23 -0.39 8.44
CA ILE A 67 20.29 -0.87 7.54
C ILE A 67 19.88 -2.20 6.91
N VAL A 68 19.46 -3.16 7.75
CA VAL A 68 19.00 -4.49 7.29
C VAL A 68 17.78 -4.37 6.38
N PHE A 69 16.85 -3.46 6.69
CA PHE A 69 15.65 -3.24 5.90
C PHE A 69 15.97 -2.64 4.53
N GLU A 70 16.86 -1.65 4.45
CA GLU A 70 17.25 -1.04 3.18
C GLU A 70 17.97 -2.05 2.27
N GLU A 71 18.92 -2.81 2.81
CA GLU A 71 19.62 -3.86 2.04
C GLU A 71 18.69 -5.00 1.62
N ALA A 72 17.79 -5.45 2.51
CA ALA A 72 16.76 -6.43 2.15
C ALA A 72 15.83 -5.91 1.05
N GLN A 73 15.50 -4.62 1.07
CA GLN A 73 14.67 -4.01 0.03
C GLN A 73 15.34 -3.93 -1.33
N LYS A 74 16.66 -3.72 -1.39
CA LYS A 74 17.41 -3.81 -2.65
C LYS A 74 17.29 -5.21 -3.24
N ILE A 75 17.58 -6.25 -2.44
CA ILE A 75 17.47 -7.65 -2.89
C ILE A 75 16.04 -7.99 -3.34
N LEU A 76 15.02 -7.56 -2.60
CA LEU A 76 13.63 -7.79 -2.96
C LEU A 76 13.25 -7.11 -4.29
N ARG A 77 13.74 -5.89 -4.53
CA ARG A 77 13.47 -5.16 -5.77
C ARG A 77 14.22 -5.75 -6.96
N ASP A 78 15.52 -5.98 -6.80
CA ASP A 78 16.42 -6.37 -7.90
C ASP A 78 16.20 -7.82 -8.32
N THR A 79 16.06 -8.73 -7.36
CA THR A 79 15.95 -10.18 -7.64
C THR A 79 14.50 -10.62 -7.81
N TYR A 80 13.60 -10.09 -6.98
CA TYR A 80 12.23 -10.60 -6.89
C TYR A 80 11.17 -9.66 -7.48
N CYS A 81 11.54 -8.43 -7.87
CA CYS A 81 10.59 -7.41 -8.31
C CYS A 81 9.46 -7.19 -7.28
N MET A 82 9.82 -7.17 -6.00
CA MET A 82 8.88 -6.96 -4.88
C MET A 82 9.41 -5.88 -3.93
N GLU A 83 8.53 -5.30 -3.14
CA GLU A 83 8.89 -4.33 -2.10
C GLU A 83 8.05 -4.52 -0.83
N LEU A 84 8.68 -4.45 0.34
CA LEU A 84 7.97 -4.32 1.61
C LEU A 84 7.41 -2.89 1.76
N VAL A 85 6.09 -2.77 1.86
CA VAL A 85 5.39 -1.49 2.07
C VAL A 85 4.71 -1.54 3.43
N GLU A 86 4.63 -0.39 4.10
CA GLU A 86 3.91 -0.28 5.36
C GLU A 86 2.41 -0.56 5.17
N TYR A 87 1.87 -1.41 6.03
CA TYR A 87 0.46 -1.78 6.04
C TYR A 87 -0.34 -0.75 6.86
N PRO A 88 -1.31 -0.02 6.27
CA PRO A 88 -2.06 1.01 6.97
C PRO A 88 -2.89 0.45 8.13
N ALA A 89 -3.22 1.31 9.09
CA ALA A 89 -4.12 0.94 10.18
C ALA A 89 -5.56 0.77 9.69
N ARG A 90 -6.35 -0.04 10.41
CA ARG A 90 -7.78 -0.10 10.16
C ARG A 90 -8.40 1.28 10.25
N GLY A 91 -9.24 1.60 9.28
CA GLY A 91 -9.85 2.92 9.14
C GLY A 91 -8.98 4.01 8.53
N SER A 92 -7.79 3.69 8.03
CA SER A 92 -7.02 4.62 7.19
C SER A 92 -7.79 4.98 5.93
N THR A 93 -7.66 6.23 5.47
CA THR A 93 -8.30 6.69 4.23
C THR A 93 -7.29 6.83 3.11
N ILE A 94 -7.75 6.72 1.86
CA ILE A 94 -6.92 6.93 0.65
C ILE A 94 -6.20 8.29 0.72
N LEU A 95 -6.89 9.33 1.20
CA LEU A 95 -6.36 10.69 1.29
C LEU A 95 -5.17 10.78 2.25
N SER A 96 -5.30 10.19 3.44
CA SER A 96 -4.21 10.21 4.43
C SER A 96 -2.95 9.49 3.94
N ILE A 97 -3.11 8.44 3.13
CA ILE A 97 -1.98 7.64 2.61
C ILE A 97 -1.29 8.35 1.45
N ASN A 98 -2.06 8.94 0.53
CA ASN A 98 -1.48 9.74 -0.53
C ASN A 98 -0.71 10.93 0.02
N GLN A 99 -1.23 11.61 1.05
CA GLN A 99 -0.52 12.70 1.70
C GLN A 99 0.77 12.23 2.38
N SER A 100 0.78 11.08 3.07
CA SER A 100 2.00 10.53 3.64
C SER A 100 3.01 10.10 2.58
N ASN A 101 2.57 9.53 1.46
CA ASN A 101 3.45 9.17 0.35
C ASN A 101 4.10 10.42 -0.26
N ILE A 102 3.32 11.50 -0.45
CA ILE A 102 3.82 12.79 -0.93
C ILE A 102 4.85 13.37 0.05
N LEU A 103 4.54 13.38 1.35
CA LEU A 103 5.45 13.88 2.39
C LEU A 103 6.74 13.06 2.48
N ASN A 104 6.67 11.73 2.33
CA ASN A 104 7.85 10.86 2.33
C ASN A 104 8.72 11.11 1.08
N SER A 105 8.11 11.30 -0.09
CA SER A 105 8.86 11.69 -1.31
C SER A 105 9.48 13.09 -1.21
N GLN A 106 8.83 14.05 -0.52
CA GLN A 106 9.40 15.37 -0.29
C GLN A 106 10.52 15.38 0.76
N GLN A 107 10.45 14.54 1.79
CA GLN A 107 11.53 14.39 2.78
C GLN A 107 12.79 13.75 2.18
N GLN A 108 12.65 12.86 1.19
CA GLN A 108 13.78 12.32 0.44
C GLN A 108 14.41 13.35 -0.51
N LEU A 109 13.64 14.29 -1.05
CA LEU A 109 14.13 15.36 -1.92
C LEU A 109 14.76 16.55 -1.16
N GLN A 110 14.44 16.75 0.12
CA GLN A 110 14.98 17.86 0.93
C GLN A 110 16.25 17.52 1.72
N GLN A 111 16.68 16.26 1.77
CA GLN A 111 17.98 15.89 2.38
C GLN A 111 19.15 15.95 1.39
N GLY A 112 18.89 16.29 0.12
CA GLY A 112 19.92 16.39 -0.92
C GLY A 112 20.69 17.72 -0.95
N ASP A 113 20.10 18.83 -0.50
CA ASP A 113 20.68 20.17 -0.69
C ASP A 113 20.63 21.00 0.59
N ALA A 114 21.61 20.79 1.47
CA ALA A 114 21.85 21.67 2.61
C ALA A 114 23.35 21.94 2.81
N GLN A 115 23.96 22.58 1.81
CA GLN A 115 25.15 23.41 1.95
C GLN A 115 25.23 24.27 0.68
N THR A 116 24.83 25.54 0.72
CA THR A 116 25.70 26.73 0.59
C THR A 116 24.88 28.04 0.56
N ILE A 117 25.33 29.01 1.38
CA ILE A 117 25.21 30.49 1.31
C ILE A 117 23.91 31.21 1.74
N GLN A 118 24.15 32.15 2.66
CA GLN A 118 23.30 33.13 3.34
C GLN A 118 22.99 34.39 2.49
N ALA A 119 22.04 35.19 3.02
CA ALA A 119 21.64 36.57 2.66
C ALA A 119 20.70 36.67 1.43
N SER A 120 19.48 37.20 1.53
CA SER A 120 19.17 38.55 2.02
C SER A 120 17.70 38.67 2.47
N GLN A 121 17.44 39.61 3.37
CA GLN A 121 16.16 39.92 4.00
C GLN A 121 15.14 40.53 3.02
N THR A 122 13.83 40.25 3.20
CA THR A 122 12.76 41.28 3.39
C THR A 122 11.36 40.66 3.58
N ASN A 123 10.79 40.94 4.76
CA ASN A 123 9.39 41.20 5.14
C ASN A 123 8.21 40.28 4.72
N SER A 124 7.88 39.40 5.67
CA SER A 124 6.58 39.25 6.35
C SER A 124 5.28 39.15 5.54
N SER A 125 4.71 37.94 5.55
CA SER A 125 3.35 37.70 6.05
C SER A 125 3.34 36.36 6.77
N GLN A 126 3.34 36.43 8.10
CA GLN A 126 3.23 35.28 8.99
C GLN A 126 1.81 34.70 8.87
N VAL A 127 1.67 33.59 8.15
CA VAL A 127 0.59 32.64 8.39
C VAL A 127 1.21 31.45 9.10
N SER A 128 1.08 31.45 10.42
CA SER A 128 1.47 30.34 11.28
C SER A 128 0.68 29.10 10.88
N LEU A 129 1.29 28.26 10.03
CA LEU A 129 0.87 26.89 9.82
C LEU A 129 1.02 26.17 11.17
N LYS A 130 -0.08 26.13 11.93
CA LYS A 130 -0.21 25.25 13.09
C LYS A 130 0.19 23.87 12.63
N LYS A 131 1.32 23.39 13.15
CA LYS A 131 1.84 22.04 12.99
C LYS A 131 0.81 21.09 13.58
N VAL A 132 -0.19 20.70 12.79
CA VAL A 132 -1.10 19.62 13.15
C VAL A 132 -0.22 18.38 13.13
N SER A 133 0.18 17.93 14.32
CA SER A 133 0.86 16.66 14.48
C SER A 133 -0.13 15.57 14.09
N SER A 134 -0.18 15.23 12.80
CA SER A 134 -0.87 14.03 12.36
C SER A 134 -0.17 12.86 13.05
N LYS A 135 -0.81 12.29 14.07
CA LYS A 135 -0.35 11.04 14.69
C LYS A 135 -0.11 10.07 13.55
N LYS A 136 1.15 9.64 13.36
CA LYS A 136 1.48 8.53 12.45
C LYS A 136 0.71 7.31 12.99
N TYR A 137 -0.40 6.96 12.38
CA TYR A 137 -1.06 5.67 12.60
C TYR A 137 -0.26 4.58 11.85
N SER A 138 1.03 4.50 12.17
CA SER A 138 1.90 3.44 11.69
C SER A 138 1.56 2.20 12.49
N THR A 139 1.00 1.18 11.83
CA THR A 139 0.74 -0.12 12.48
C THR A 139 2.02 -0.87 12.81
N ASN A 140 3.18 -0.34 12.39
CA ASN A 140 4.45 -1.06 12.37
C ASN A 140 4.29 -2.45 11.74
N SER A 141 3.43 -2.60 10.73
CA SER A 141 3.27 -3.84 9.99
C SER A 141 3.62 -3.58 8.53
N TYR A 142 4.15 -4.58 7.84
CA TYR A 142 4.59 -4.49 6.46
C TYR A 142 3.92 -5.55 5.62
N ILE A 143 3.62 -5.26 4.36
CA ILE A 143 3.11 -6.24 3.41
C ILE A 143 4.02 -6.23 2.19
N LEU A 144 4.23 -7.41 1.59
CA LEU A 144 5.02 -7.52 0.38
C LEU A 144 4.15 -7.16 -0.82
N ARG A 145 4.57 -6.16 -1.58
CA ARG A 145 3.89 -5.67 -2.77
C ARG A 145 4.67 -6.06 -4.01
N ASN A 146 3.96 -6.57 -5.00
CA ASN A 146 4.54 -6.93 -6.30
C ASN A 146 4.72 -5.68 -7.18
N LEU A 147 5.92 -5.49 -7.74
CA LEU A 147 6.28 -4.38 -8.63
C LEU A 147 6.16 -4.73 -10.12
N ILE A 148 6.00 -6.01 -10.46
CA ILE A 148 5.82 -6.47 -11.85
C ILE A 148 4.58 -5.78 -12.42
N PRO A 149 4.68 -5.08 -13.57
CA PRO A 149 3.53 -4.48 -14.23
C PRO A 149 2.40 -5.49 -14.49
N GLY A 150 1.14 -5.07 -14.27
CA GLY A 150 -0.02 -5.97 -14.37
C GLY A 150 -0.19 -6.67 -15.72
N ASN A 151 0.28 -6.04 -16.81
CA ASN A 151 0.31 -6.64 -18.15
C ASN A 151 1.24 -7.86 -18.25
N LEU A 152 2.28 -7.93 -17.43
CA LEU A 152 3.23 -9.06 -17.37
C LEU A 152 2.84 -10.12 -16.35
N ARG A 153 1.86 -9.83 -15.47
CA ARG A 153 1.36 -10.80 -14.47
C ARG A 153 0.47 -11.90 -15.05
N LYS A 154 0.00 -11.74 -16.30
CA LYS A 154 -0.95 -12.64 -16.98
C LYS A 154 -0.54 -14.13 -16.94
N GLY A 155 0.75 -14.44 -16.92
CA GLY A 155 1.27 -15.81 -16.92
C GLY A 155 1.97 -16.27 -15.64
N LEU A 156 2.02 -15.46 -14.58
CA LEU A 156 2.93 -15.73 -13.45
C LEU A 156 2.26 -16.28 -12.18
N ILE A 157 0.99 -15.97 -11.89
CA ILE A 157 0.46 -16.17 -10.52
C ILE A 157 -1.04 -16.52 -10.44
N PHE A 158 -1.86 -16.21 -11.44
CA PHE A 158 -3.31 -16.30 -11.31
C PHE A 158 -3.91 -17.38 -12.23
N ASN A 159 -4.73 -18.25 -11.65
CA ASN A 159 -5.61 -19.12 -12.41
C ASN A 159 -6.75 -18.28 -13.04
N LYS A 160 -7.48 -18.85 -14.01
CA LYS A 160 -8.61 -18.15 -14.66
C LYS A 160 -9.64 -17.64 -13.64
N GLU A 161 -9.91 -18.45 -12.61
CA GLU A 161 -10.81 -18.12 -11.50
C GLU A 161 -10.28 -16.93 -10.69
N ASP A 162 -8.98 -16.89 -10.39
CA ASP A 162 -8.38 -15.78 -9.64
C ASP A 162 -8.50 -14.46 -10.40
N TYR A 163 -8.39 -14.46 -11.74
CA TYR A 163 -8.60 -13.26 -12.56
C TYR A 163 -10.04 -12.75 -12.47
N GLN A 164 -11.03 -13.66 -12.49
CA GLN A 164 -12.43 -13.28 -12.41
C GLN A 164 -12.71 -12.63 -11.05
N LEU A 165 -12.26 -13.26 -9.96
CA LEU A 165 -12.42 -12.73 -8.60
C LEU A 165 -11.71 -11.40 -8.41
N HIS A 166 -10.50 -11.26 -8.96
CA HIS A 166 -9.77 -10.00 -8.91
C HIS A 166 -10.45 -8.90 -9.74
N GLY A 167 -11.05 -9.25 -10.88
CA GLY A 167 -11.87 -8.33 -11.67
C GLY A 167 -13.09 -7.82 -10.88
N LEU A 168 -13.82 -8.73 -10.23
CA LEU A 168 -14.95 -8.38 -9.36
C LEU A 168 -14.51 -7.47 -8.21
N LEU A 169 -13.38 -7.78 -7.57
CA LEU A 169 -12.80 -6.94 -6.52
C LEU A 169 -12.52 -5.52 -7.03
N ILE A 170 -11.88 -5.37 -8.19
CA ILE A 170 -11.58 -4.06 -8.78
C ILE A 170 -12.87 -3.28 -9.07
N ILE A 171 -13.92 -3.93 -9.59
CA ILE A 171 -15.21 -3.29 -9.85
C ILE A 171 -15.82 -2.75 -8.54
N ILE A 172 -15.81 -3.55 -7.48
CA ILE A 172 -16.33 -3.13 -6.16
C ILE A 172 -15.49 -1.96 -5.60
N LEU A 173 -14.17 -2.02 -5.71
CA LEU A 173 -13.28 -0.94 -5.28
C LEU A 173 -13.53 0.36 -6.05
N CYS A 174 -13.72 0.29 -7.39
CA CYS A 174 -14.09 1.42 -8.23
C CYS A 174 -15.44 2.01 -7.83
N LEU A 175 -16.44 1.16 -7.55
CA LEU A 175 -17.76 1.59 -7.12
C LEU A 175 -17.68 2.35 -5.79
N ILE A 176 -16.93 1.83 -4.83
CA ILE A 176 -16.73 2.50 -3.53
C ILE A 176 -16.02 3.83 -3.72
N TYR A 177 -15.00 3.86 -4.57
CA TYR A 177 -14.24 5.08 -4.88
C TYR A 177 -15.13 6.16 -5.52
N ALA A 178 -15.97 5.78 -6.49
CA ALA A 178 -16.87 6.70 -7.19
C ALA A 178 -17.93 7.35 -6.26
N ASN A 179 -18.31 6.67 -5.19
CA ASN A 179 -19.30 7.14 -4.21
C ASN A 179 -18.65 7.81 -2.98
N GLY A 180 -17.47 8.43 -3.14
CA GLY A 180 -16.84 9.18 -2.04
C GLY A 180 -16.15 8.30 -0.99
N ASN A 181 -15.67 7.11 -1.38
CA ASN A 181 -14.93 6.14 -0.56
C ASN A 181 -15.74 5.40 0.51
N ARG A 182 -17.07 5.55 0.53
CA ARG A 182 -17.96 4.83 1.46
C ARG A 182 -19.31 4.55 0.80
N VAL A 183 -19.76 3.29 0.83
CA VAL A 183 -21.01 2.88 0.18
C VAL A 183 -21.81 1.97 1.10
N LYS A 184 -23.12 2.18 1.18
CA LYS A 184 -24.02 1.28 1.92
C LYS A 184 -24.08 -0.10 1.26
N GLU A 185 -24.19 -1.15 2.06
CA GLU A 185 -24.26 -2.54 1.59
C GLU A 185 -25.38 -2.75 0.55
N GLU A 186 -26.56 -2.19 0.79
CA GLU A 186 -27.71 -2.21 -0.13
C GLU A 186 -27.39 -1.64 -1.52
N ILE A 187 -26.59 -0.57 -1.56
CA ILE A 187 -26.23 0.11 -2.80
C ILE A 187 -25.26 -0.78 -3.59
N ILE A 188 -24.28 -1.40 -2.92
CA ILE A 188 -23.35 -2.33 -3.57
C ILE A 188 -24.12 -3.47 -4.24
N TYR A 189 -25.04 -4.12 -3.52
CA TYR A 189 -25.84 -5.19 -4.10
C TYR A 189 -26.72 -4.71 -5.26
N LYS A 190 -27.38 -3.54 -5.15
CA LYS A 190 -28.12 -2.94 -6.28
C LYS A 190 -27.28 -2.71 -7.53
N TYR A 191 -26.01 -2.33 -7.38
CA TYR A 191 -25.11 -2.19 -8.52
C TYR A 191 -24.71 -3.55 -9.09
N LEU A 192 -24.40 -4.53 -8.23
CA LEU A 192 -24.06 -5.89 -8.66
C LEU A 192 -25.24 -6.57 -9.38
N GLU A 193 -26.48 -6.31 -8.97
CA GLU A 193 -27.69 -6.79 -9.66
C GLU A 193 -27.76 -6.31 -11.11
N LYS A 194 -27.31 -5.08 -11.41
CA LYS A 194 -27.23 -4.56 -12.79
C LYS A 194 -26.22 -5.32 -13.64
N PHE A 195 -25.22 -5.93 -13.02
CA PHE A 195 -24.25 -6.81 -13.67
C PHE A 195 -24.72 -8.29 -13.71
N GLY A 196 -25.96 -8.57 -13.32
CA GLY A 196 -26.50 -9.94 -13.26
C GLY A 196 -26.07 -10.73 -12.02
N LEU A 197 -25.48 -10.06 -11.02
CA LEU A 197 -24.99 -10.65 -9.79
C LEU A 197 -25.97 -10.37 -8.64
N TYR A 198 -26.86 -11.33 -8.39
CA TYR A 198 -27.92 -11.20 -7.40
C TYR A 198 -27.53 -11.80 -6.05
N LYS A 199 -28.04 -11.19 -4.97
CA LYS A 199 -27.88 -11.76 -3.63
C LYS A 199 -28.59 -13.10 -3.53
N ASN A 200 -27.97 -14.08 -2.88
CA ASN A 200 -28.49 -15.44 -2.65
C ASN A 200 -28.72 -16.30 -3.90
N ILE A 201 -28.33 -15.82 -5.09
CA ILE A 201 -28.40 -16.60 -6.33
C ILE A 201 -26.97 -16.93 -6.75
N LYS A 202 -26.69 -18.21 -6.97
CA LYS A 202 -25.37 -18.65 -7.42
C LYS A 202 -25.18 -18.27 -8.88
N HIS A 203 -24.21 -17.41 -9.15
CA HIS A 203 -23.77 -17.10 -10.51
C HIS A 203 -22.87 -18.22 -11.04
N GLU A 204 -22.93 -18.52 -12.34
CA GLU A 204 -22.14 -19.60 -12.96
C GLU A 204 -20.63 -19.41 -12.78
N THR A 205 -20.17 -18.15 -12.84
CA THR A 205 -18.74 -17.78 -12.71
C THR A 205 -18.33 -17.35 -11.30
N PHE A 206 -19.24 -16.74 -10.55
CA PHE A 206 -18.92 -16.07 -9.28
C PHE A 206 -19.57 -16.74 -8.08
N GLU A 207 -20.26 -17.85 -8.30
CA GLU A 207 -21.02 -18.57 -7.28
C GLU A 207 -21.79 -17.61 -6.37
N ASP A 208 -21.47 -17.59 -5.08
CA ASP A 208 -22.11 -16.74 -4.07
C ASP A 208 -21.34 -15.43 -3.89
N VAL A 209 -21.93 -14.34 -4.38
CA VAL A 209 -21.36 -12.98 -4.32
C VAL A 209 -21.19 -12.50 -2.87
N GLU A 210 -22.05 -12.91 -1.94
CA GLU A 210 -21.94 -12.52 -0.53
C GLU A 210 -20.70 -13.16 0.12
N LYS A 211 -20.42 -14.43 -0.21
CA LYS A 211 -19.18 -15.08 0.22
C LYS A 211 -17.94 -14.37 -0.31
N HIS A 212 -17.96 -13.90 -1.56
CA HIS A 212 -16.84 -13.16 -2.12
C HIS A 212 -16.61 -11.81 -1.41
N ILE A 213 -17.67 -11.06 -1.12
CA ILE A 213 -17.57 -9.81 -0.35
C ILE A 213 -17.03 -10.07 1.07
N ILE A 214 -17.47 -11.15 1.72
CA ILE A 214 -16.95 -11.58 3.02
C ILE A 214 -15.45 -11.93 2.91
N GLN A 215 -15.05 -12.68 1.89
CA GLN A 215 -13.65 -13.02 1.64
C GLN A 215 -12.80 -11.77 1.37
N PHE A 216 -13.29 -10.81 0.59
CA PHE A 216 -12.60 -9.53 0.36
C PHE A 216 -12.44 -8.72 1.65
N THR A 217 -13.42 -8.81 2.55
CA THR A 217 -13.34 -8.19 3.89
C THR A 217 -12.30 -8.90 4.76
N GLN A 218 -12.29 -10.24 4.78
CA GLN A 218 -11.32 -11.04 5.53
C GLN A 218 -9.88 -10.85 5.03
N LYS A 219 -9.69 -10.77 3.71
CA LYS A 219 -8.40 -10.46 3.08
C LYS A 219 -7.96 -9.01 3.27
N GLY A 220 -8.80 -8.15 3.87
CA GLY A 220 -8.45 -6.77 4.19
C GLY A 220 -8.56 -5.78 3.02
N TYR A 221 -9.17 -6.18 1.90
CA TYR A 221 -9.47 -5.27 0.80
C TYR A 221 -10.66 -4.37 1.10
N LEU A 222 -11.63 -4.86 1.87
CA LEU A 222 -12.81 -4.11 2.29
C LEU A 222 -12.87 -4.01 3.81
N GLU A 223 -13.41 -2.90 4.31
CA GLU A 223 -13.79 -2.74 5.71
C GLU A 223 -15.29 -2.53 5.83
N LYS A 224 -15.96 -3.39 6.59
CA LYS A 224 -17.38 -3.27 6.93
C LYS A 224 -17.52 -2.39 8.17
N GLU A 225 -18.19 -1.26 8.00
CA GLU A 225 -18.50 -0.31 9.07
C GLU A 225 -19.98 -0.39 9.46
N LYS A 226 -20.22 -0.50 10.77
CA LYS A 226 -21.54 -0.54 11.39
C LYS A 226 -21.96 0.89 11.71
N THR A 227 -23.01 1.40 11.08
CA THR A 227 -23.54 2.75 11.34
C THR A 227 -24.94 2.60 11.99
N PRO A 228 -25.10 2.97 13.27
CA PRO A 228 -26.43 2.99 13.89
C PRO A 228 -27.28 4.08 13.24
N ILE A 229 -28.55 3.77 12.97
CA ILE A 229 -29.48 4.77 12.48
C ILE A 229 -29.91 5.64 13.68
N PRO A 230 -29.78 6.98 13.61
CA PRO A 230 -30.29 7.84 14.67
C PRO A 230 -31.78 7.59 14.91
N ASN A 231 -32.18 7.40 16.17
CA ASN A 231 -33.56 7.12 16.60
C ASN A 231 -34.14 5.77 16.13
N SER A 232 -33.31 4.78 15.78
CA SER A 232 -33.74 3.40 15.55
C SER A 232 -32.75 2.42 16.19
N GLU A 233 -33.24 1.26 16.64
CA GLU A 233 -32.38 0.12 17.04
C GLU A 233 -31.76 -0.56 15.80
N GLU A 234 -32.19 -0.17 14.60
CA GLU A 234 -31.66 -0.68 13.34
C GLU A 234 -30.26 -0.16 13.04
N VAL A 235 -29.50 -1.03 12.38
CA VAL A 235 -28.12 -0.81 12.03
C VAL A 235 -27.99 -0.94 10.53
N THR A 236 -27.34 0.04 9.91
CA THR A 236 -26.94 -0.07 8.51
C THR A 236 -25.47 -0.41 8.42
N TYR A 237 -25.14 -1.21 7.41
CA TYR A 237 -23.76 -1.55 7.09
C TYR A 237 -23.30 -0.76 5.88
N SER A 238 -22.06 -0.27 5.93
CA SER A 238 -21.39 0.37 4.81
C SER A 238 -20.01 -0.21 4.63
N TYR A 239 -19.55 -0.30 3.38
CA TYR A 239 -18.19 -0.71 3.06
C TYR A 239 -17.35 0.49 2.65
N LYS A 240 -16.08 0.42 3.02
CA LYS A 240 -15.01 1.29 2.54
C LYS A 240 -13.79 0.45 2.16
N TRP A 241 -12.79 1.09 1.55
CA TRP A 241 -11.51 0.43 1.27
C TRP A 241 -10.82 0.02 2.56
N GLY A 242 -10.39 -1.23 2.60
CA GLY A 242 -9.56 -1.77 3.67
C GLY A 242 -8.07 -1.50 3.43
N PRO A 243 -7.22 -1.75 4.43
CA PRO A 243 -5.83 -1.30 4.40
C PRO A 243 -5.01 -1.99 3.30
N ARG A 244 -5.37 -3.23 2.93
CA ARG A 244 -4.73 -3.95 1.84
C ARG A 244 -5.01 -3.30 0.48
N ALA A 245 -6.25 -2.88 0.25
CA ALA A 245 -6.62 -2.20 -1.00
C ALA A 245 -5.86 -0.89 -1.17
N LEU A 246 -5.61 -0.17 -0.07
CA LEU A 246 -4.87 1.09 -0.07
C LEU A 246 -3.40 0.92 -0.49
N VAL A 247 -2.80 -0.25 -0.23
CA VAL A 247 -1.41 -0.55 -0.60
C VAL A 247 -1.32 -1.09 -2.03
N GLU A 248 -2.21 -2.00 -2.39
CA GLU A 248 -2.14 -2.69 -3.69
C GLU A 248 -2.66 -1.82 -4.84
N PHE A 249 -3.67 -0.98 -4.60
CA PHE A 249 -4.34 -0.17 -5.62
C PHE A 249 -4.10 1.32 -5.37
N PRO A 250 -2.96 1.90 -5.83
CA PRO A 250 -2.75 3.33 -5.69
C PRO A 250 -3.80 4.10 -6.51
N GLU A 251 -4.26 5.22 -5.96
CA GLU A 251 -5.35 6.02 -6.53
C GLU A 251 -5.13 6.38 -8.01
N LYS A 252 -3.89 6.69 -8.39
CA LYS A 252 -3.52 7.01 -9.78
C LYS A 252 -3.83 5.86 -10.74
N ASN A 253 -3.57 4.61 -10.35
CA ASN A 253 -3.82 3.44 -11.19
C ASN A 253 -5.32 3.21 -11.36
N LEU A 254 -6.08 3.38 -10.28
CA LEU A 254 -7.53 3.28 -10.32
C LEU A 254 -8.12 4.38 -11.20
N LEU A 255 -7.65 5.62 -11.08
CA LEU A 255 -8.12 6.73 -11.89
C LEU A 255 -7.81 6.50 -13.37
N ASN A 256 -6.63 5.99 -13.70
CA ASN A 256 -6.28 5.62 -15.07
C ASN A 256 -7.15 4.48 -15.60
N PHE A 257 -7.46 3.49 -14.75
CA PHE A 257 -8.37 2.41 -15.08
C PHE A 257 -9.78 2.93 -15.38
N ILE A 258 -10.33 3.79 -14.51
CA ILE A 258 -11.65 4.42 -14.70
C ILE A 258 -11.66 5.27 -15.97
N LYS A 259 -10.64 6.11 -16.19
CA LYS A 259 -10.48 6.91 -17.42
C LYS A 259 -10.52 6.05 -18.68
N GLY A 260 -9.94 4.85 -18.63
CA GLY A 260 -9.93 3.92 -19.75
C GLY A 260 -11.31 3.45 -20.22
N PHE A 261 -12.36 3.58 -19.40
CA PHE A 261 -13.74 3.25 -19.80
C PHE A 261 -14.47 4.39 -20.52
N TYR A 262 -13.93 5.60 -20.49
CA TYR A 262 -14.59 6.79 -21.03
C TYR A 262 -13.82 7.38 -22.21
N GLU A 263 -14.54 8.03 -23.12
CA GLU A 263 -13.96 8.73 -24.25
C GLU A 263 -13.09 9.91 -23.78
N LYS A 264 -12.05 10.25 -24.56
CA LYS A 264 -11.03 11.25 -24.18
C LYS A 264 -11.61 12.60 -23.79
N GLU A 265 -12.75 12.97 -24.38
CA GLU A 265 -13.42 14.25 -24.14
C GLU A 265 -14.14 14.30 -22.78
N GLU A 266 -14.62 13.16 -22.27
CA GLU A 266 -15.35 13.05 -21.00
C GLU A 266 -14.45 12.80 -19.80
N GLN A 267 -13.21 12.34 -20.03
CA GLN A 267 -12.26 11.95 -18.98
C GLN A 267 -11.96 13.09 -17.99
N GLU A 268 -11.80 14.33 -18.46
CA GLU A 268 -11.54 15.46 -17.57
C GLU A 268 -12.74 15.81 -16.70
N GLN A 269 -13.95 15.73 -17.25
CA GLN A 269 -15.18 16.06 -16.54
C GLN A 269 -15.45 15.02 -15.45
N ILE A 270 -15.28 13.74 -15.76
CA ILE A 270 -15.48 12.64 -14.80
C ILE A 270 -14.45 12.71 -13.68
N VAL A 271 -13.18 13.01 -14.00
CA VAL A 271 -12.15 13.20 -12.97
C VAL A 271 -12.51 14.37 -12.06
N LYS A 272 -12.97 15.50 -12.63
CA LYS A 272 -13.43 16.66 -11.84
C LYS A 272 -14.61 16.29 -10.95
N GLU A 273 -15.58 15.52 -11.43
CA GLU A 273 -16.72 15.06 -10.63
C GLU A 273 -16.33 14.08 -9.53
N LEU A 274 -15.41 13.15 -9.80
CA LEU A 274 -14.85 12.23 -8.81
C LEU A 274 -14.05 12.94 -7.72
N ILE A 275 -13.35 14.02 -8.07
CA ILE A 275 -12.66 14.86 -7.07
C ILE A 275 -13.68 15.68 -6.28
N ARG A 276 -14.68 16.26 -6.95
CA ARG A 276 -15.74 17.07 -6.32
C ARG A 276 -16.57 16.27 -5.33
N SER A 277 -16.95 15.03 -5.67
CA SER A 277 -17.72 14.14 -4.79
C SER A 277 -16.95 13.72 -3.53
N ARG A 278 -15.63 13.92 -3.51
CA ARG A 278 -14.74 13.58 -2.38
C ARG A 278 -14.46 14.76 -1.44
N GLY A 279 -14.98 15.95 -1.71
CA GLY A 279 -14.84 17.12 -0.84
C GLY A 279 -13.42 17.67 -0.72
N ILE A 280 -12.59 17.46 -1.75
CA ILE A 280 -11.22 18.01 -1.83
C ILE A 280 -11.32 19.30 -2.65
N ASN A 281 -11.51 20.43 -1.95
CA ASN A 281 -11.31 21.78 -2.51
C ASN A 281 -9.98 22.34 -2.01
#